data_AF-A0A929SQ66-F1
#
_entry.id   AF-A0A929SQ66-F1
#
_cell.length_a   1.000
_cell.length_b   1.000
_cell.length_c   1.000
_cell.angle_alpha   90.00
_cell.angle_beta   90.00
_cell.angle_gamma   90.00
#
_symmetry.space_group_name_H-M   'P 1'
#
loop_
_entity.id
_entity.type
_entity.pdbx_description
1 polymer ?
#
loop_
_entity_poly.entity_id
_entity_poly.type
_entity_poly.pdbx_seq_one_letter_code
_entity_poly.pdbx_strand_id
1 'polypeptide(L)'
;MKLLMHVCCAPCSVYCIETLDKKGIKPDLYWYNPNIHPYKEYVSRRDCMIEYAKNINLNLEVNDDYGLEEFCRNVAGDPASRCVKYCYPVRMRKVFEYAKEHGYTHVTTSLLYSIYQKHEFLKKIMSELAEEFGIEFYYEDFRVGFWAGHEKAKDAGMYLQKYCGCIYSENTSDPKNQIKPKLPDNFEFEPVIRSVIVKKEKDNKEQYMDLLLEADPSKELIEKYLNTGDLFVLRYKEEVACLAVVVKVDDNICELKNIVTVEKFRVRGFGKQMIKYLSDIYKIKYNKMIVGTTENNIPFYVKQGFDKHFKTVKNFFVDNYDGELFDGDLKCSDMYYYIKDLK
;
A
#
# COMPACT_ATOMS: atom_id res chain seq x y z
N MET A 1 -14.28 20.18 22.68
CA MET A 1 -15.07 18.97 22.40
C MET A 1 -14.31 17.76 22.93
N LYS A 2 -14.97 16.81 23.62
CA LYS A 2 -14.37 15.54 24.03
C LYS A 2 -14.96 14.44 23.14
N LEU A 3 -14.22 14.10 22.08
CA LEU A 3 -14.68 13.20 21.01
C LEU A 3 -14.14 11.78 21.24
N LEU A 4 -15.04 10.81 21.28
CA LEU A 4 -14.70 9.39 21.20
C LEU A 4 -14.89 8.90 19.77
N MET A 5 -13.87 8.26 19.20
CA MET A 5 -13.94 7.68 17.87
C MET A 5 -13.82 6.16 17.93
N HIS A 6 -14.87 5.46 17.52
CA HIS A 6 -14.78 4.03 17.25
C HIS A 6 -13.82 3.75 16.09
N VAL A 7 -12.91 2.80 16.27
CA VAL A 7 -11.95 2.36 15.24
C VAL A 7 -12.14 0.89 14.88
N CYS A 8 -12.42 0.62 13.60
CA CYS A 8 -12.55 -0.74 13.08
C CYS A 8 -11.20 -1.40 12.74
N CYS A 9 -10.20 -0.57 12.39
CA CYS A 9 -8.82 -0.94 12.10
C CYS A 9 -7.97 0.32 11.90
N ALA A 10 -6.64 0.18 11.99
CA ALA A 10 -5.71 1.30 11.78
C ALA A 10 -5.87 1.95 10.38
N PRO A 11 -5.81 1.20 9.26
CA PRO A 11 -5.93 1.77 7.91
C PRO A 11 -7.19 2.59 7.65
N CYS A 12 -8.35 2.18 8.18
CA CYS A 12 -9.59 2.94 8.01
C CYS A 12 -9.65 4.19 8.90
N SER A 13 -8.84 4.27 9.94
CA SER A 13 -8.80 5.42 10.84
C SER A 13 -7.82 6.51 10.41
N VAL A 14 -6.81 6.19 9.57
CA VAL A 14 -5.76 7.14 9.15
C VAL A 14 -6.34 8.45 8.63
N TYR A 15 -7.16 8.36 7.58
CA TYR A 15 -7.73 9.55 6.96
C TYR A 15 -8.70 10.30 7.88
N CYS A 16 -9.49 9.57 8.67
CA CYS A 16 -10.42 10.17 9.64
C CYS A 16 -9.66 11.00 10.68
N ILE A 17 -8.63 10.42 11.29
CA ILE A 17 -7.85 11.06 12.34
C ILE A 17 -7.11 12.27 11.79
N GLU A 18 -6.48 12.18 10.62
CA GLU A 18 -5.82 13.34 10.01
C GLU A 18 -6.81 14.45 9.65
N THR A 19 -8.01 14.10 9.17
CA THR A 19 -9.06 15.08 8.87
C THR A 19 -9.54 15.80 10.14
N LEU A 20 -9.68 15.07 11.24
CA LEU A 20 -10.03 15.64 12.55
C LEU A 20 -8.89 16.52 13.10
N ASP A 21 -7.64 16.06 13.01
CA ASP A 21 -6.47 16.80 13.50
C ASP A 21 -6.26 18.12 12.75
N LYS A 22 -6.48 18.14 11.42
CA LYS A 22 -6.49 19.38 10.61
C LYS A 22 -7.53 20.42 11.08
N LYS A 23 -8.61 19.96 11.73
CA LYS A 23 -9.65 20.80 12.32
C LYS A 23 -9.36 21.13 13.80
N GLY A 24 -8.20 20.75 14.33
CA GLY A 24 -7.83 20.93 15.73
C GLY A 24 -8.53 19.98 16.69
N ILE A 25 -9.07 18.86 16.19
CA ILE A 25 -9.81 17.87 16.99
C ILE A 25 -8.93 16.65 17.21
N LYS A 26 -8.60 16.36 18.47
CA LYS A 26 -7.92 15.12 18.87
C LYS A 26 -8.93 14.16 19.50
N PRO A 27 -9.29 13.05 18.82
CA PRO A 27 -10.19 12.06 19.39
C PRO A 27 -9.44 11.14 20.35
N ASP A 28 -10.13 10.67 21.39
CA ASP A 28 -9.76 9.41 22.04
C ASP A 28 -10.34 8.26 21.20
N LEU A 29 -9.59 7.17 21.05
CA LEU A 29 -9.94 6.06 20.20
C LEU A 29 -10.55 4.92 21.02
N TYR A 30 -11.54 4.23 20.45
CA TYR A 30 -12.18 3.08 21.09
C TYR A 30 -12.21 1.87 20.15
N TRP A 31 -11.56 0.79 20.56
CA TRP A 31 -11.54 -0.49 19.85
C TRP A 31 -12.57 -1.43 20.45
N TYR A 32 -13.61 -1.77 19.68
CA TYR A 32 -14.54 -2.85 20.00
C TYR A 32 -15.11 -3.45 18.71
N ASN A 33 -14.70 -4.68 18.41
CA ASN A 33 -14.90 -5.29 17.09
C ASN A 33 -15.19 -6.80 17.18
N PRO A 34 -16.32 -7.21 17.79
CA PRO A 34 -16.69 -8.63 17.95
C PRO A 34 -16.95 -9.34 16.62
N ASN A 35 -16.99 -8.60 15.51
CA ASN A 35 -17.25 -9.12 14.18
C ASN A 35 -16.00 -9.60 13.43
N ILE A 36 -14.79 -9.39 13.98
CA ILE A 36 -13.54 -9.69 13.28
C ILE A 36 -13.12 -11.12 13.58
N HIS A 37 -13.08 -11.94 12.53
CA HIS A 37 -12.75 -13.35 12.56
C HIS A 37 -11.95 -13.70 11.28
N PRO A 38 -11.11 -14.74 11.31
CA PRO A 38 -10.78 -15.57 12.47
C PRO A 38 -9.91 -14.82 13.51
N TYR A 39 -9.62 -15.44 14.65
CA TYR A 39 -8.89 -14.78 15.74
C TYR A 39 -7.55 -14.15 15.33
N LYS A 40 -6.83 -14.76 14.38
CA LYS A 40 -5.59 -14.20 13.82
C LYS A 40 -5.79 -12.84 13.14
N GLU A 41 -6.92 -12.65 12.46
CA GLU A 41 -7.27 -11.37 11.83
C GLU A 41 -7.61 -10.32 12.90
N TYR A 42 -8.31 -10.73 13.97
CA TYR A 42 -8.61 -9.87 15.11
C TYR A 42 -7.33 -9.35 15.76
N VAL A 43 -6.40 -10.25 16.12
CA VAL A 43 -5.12 -9.90 16.73
C VAL A 43 -4.31 -8.99 15.81
N SER A 44 -4.18 -9.34 14.52
CA SER A 44 -3.39 -8.55 13.57
C SER A 44 -3.91 -7.11 13.43
N ARG A 45 -5.24 -6.93 13.38
CA ARG A 45 -5.83 -5.59 13.29
C ARG A 45 -5.75 -4.81 14.61
N ARG A 46 -5.97 -5.48 15.75
CA ARG A 46 -5.88 -4.87 17.09
C ARG A 46 -4.46 -4.39 17.35
N ASP A 47 -3.47 -5.25 17.14
CA ASP A 47 -2.07 -4.94 17.44
C ASP A 47 -1.56 -3.84 16.50
N CYS A 48 -1.95 -3.86 15.21
CA CYS A 48 -1.68 -2.77 14.27
C CYS A 48 -2.32 -1.45 14.71
N MET A 49 -3.54 -1.47 15.28
CA MET A 49 -4.19 -0.27 15.82
C MET A 49 -3.50 0.25 17.07
N ILE A 50 -3.07 -0.64 17.99
CA ILE A 50 -2.31 -0.27 19.19
C ILE A 50 -0.99 0.40 18.81
N GLU A 51 -0.24 -0.18 17.87
CA GLU A 51 1.00 0.41 17.37
C GLU A 51 0.76 1.76 16.70
N TYR A 52 -0.27 1.84 15.85
CA TYR A 52 -0.60 3.09 15.17
C TYR A 52 -0.96 4.20 16.16
N ALA A 53 -1.84 3.94 17.14
CA ALA A 53 -2.24 4.91 18.16
C ALA A 53 -1.04 5.45 18.96
N LYS A 54 -0.10 4.57 19.33
CA LYS A 54 1.16 4.96 20.00
C LYS A 54 1.99 5.88 19.12
N ASN A 55 2.16 5.55 17.84
CA ASN A 55 2.98 6.32 16.90
C ASN A 55 2.45 7.75 16.68
N ILE A 56 1.13 7.95 16.75
CA ILE A 56 0.49 9.26 16.62
C ILE A 56 0.17 9.92 17.97
N ASN A 57 0.57 9.30 19.08
CA ASN A 57 0.36 9.79 20.45
C ASN A 57 -1.12 10.12 20.76
N LEU A 58 -2.04 9.20 20.41
CA LEU A 58 -3.45 9.26 20.79
C LEU A 58 -3.80 8.16 21.79
N ASN A 59 -4.74 8.45 22.70
CA ASN A 59 -5.26 7.45 23.62
C ASN A 59 -6.11 6.43 22.85
N LEU A 60 -5.92 5.16 23.16
CA LEU A 60 -6.72 4.06 22.63
C LEU A 60 -7.19 3.20 23.79
N GLU A 61 -8.50 3.16 24.00
CA GLU A 61 -9.13 2.17 24.85
C GLU A 61 -9.39 0.90 24.04
N VAL A 62 -8.90 -0.24 24.54
CA VAL A 62 -9.05 -1.55 23.90
C VAL A 62 -9.99 -2.41 24.71
N ASN A 63 -11.24 -2.51 24.25
CA ASN A 63 -12.15 -3.53 24.73
C ASN A 63 -11.82 -4.86 24.01
N ASP A 64 -10.95 -5.65 24.65
CA ASP A 64 -10.39 -6.90 24.11
C ASP A 64 -11.35 -8.11 24.21
N ASP A 65 -12.65 -7.87 23.99
CA ASP A 65 -13.64 -8.93 23.83
C ASP A 65 -13.63 -9.43 22.38
N TYR A 66 -13.33 -10.71 22.19
CA TYR A 66 -13.35 -11.35 20.88
C TYR A 66 -14.79 -11.57 20.36
N GLY A 67 -15.76 -11.80 21.26
CA GLY A 67 -17.19 -11.85 20.94
C GLY A 67 -17.68 -12.93 19.95
N LEU A 68 -16.87 -13.95 19.61
CA LEU A 68 -17.20 -14.93 18.56
C LEU A 68 -18.53 -15.65 18.77
N GLU A 69 -18.75 -16.24 19.95
CA GLU A 69 -19.94 -17.05 20.20
C GLU A 69 -21.22 -16.21 20.09
N GLU A 70 -21.21 -15.03 20.70
CA GLU A 70 -22.35 -14.12 20.68
C GLU A 70 -22.59 -13.57 19.28
N PHE A 71 -21.52 -13.20 18.57
CA PHE A 71 -21.61 -12.74 17.19
C PHE A 71 -22.24 -13.81 16.30
N CYS A 72 -21.71 -15.03 16.31
CA CYS A 72 -22.24 -16.14 15.53
C CYS A 72 -23.71 -16.44 15.87
N ARG A 73 -24.07 -16.47 17.16
CA ARG A 73 -25.45 -16.73 17.62
C ARG A 73 -26.45 -15.73 17.01
N ASN A 74 -26.09 -14.45 16.97
CA ASN A 74 -26.99 -13.39 16.51
C ASN A 74 -27.06 -13.25 14.98
N VAL A 75 -26.03 -13.70 14.24
CA VAL A 75 -25.99 -13.52 12.78
C VAL A 75 -26.35 -14.78 11.99
N ALA A 76 -26.28 -15.97 12.60
CA ALA A 76 -26.42 -17.24 11.89
C ALA A 76 -27.79 -17.41 11.20
N GLY A 77 -28.87 -16.85 11.78
CA GLY A 77 -30.21 -16.93 11.21
C GLY A 77 -30.45 -16.04 9.99
N ASP A 78 -29.69 -14.96 9.83
CA ASP A 78 -29.77 -14.06 8.67
C ASP A 78 -28.41 -13.43 8.36
N PRO A 79 -27.47 -14.21 7.77
CA PRO A 79 -26.14 -13.72 7.47
C PRO A 79 -26.12 -12.57 6.47
N ALA A 80 -27.09 -12.47 5.57
CA ALA A 80 -27.17 -11.42 4.55
C ALA A 80 -27.43 -10.04 5.19
N SER A 81 -28.31 -10.00 6.20
CA SER A 81 -28.65 -8.75 6.90
C SER A 81 -27.82 -8.49 8.16
N ARG A 82 -26.85 -9.35 8.49
CA ARG A 82 -26.00 -9.28 9.70
C ARG A 82 -25.46 -7.89 10.03
N CYS A 83 -25.07 -7.12 9.00
CA CYS A 83 -24.48 -5.78 9.19
C CYS A 83 -25.47 -4.83 9.85
N VAL A 84 -26.72 -4.81 9.34
CA VAL A 84 -27.76 -3.88 9.81
C VAL A 84 -28.51 -4.43 11.02
N LYS A 85 -28.68 -5.75 11.13
CA LYS A 85 -29.43 -6.36 12.22
C LYS A 85 -28.63 -6.50 13.51
N TYR A 86 -27.30 -6.65 13.44
CA TYR A 86 -26.50 -6.95 14.63
C TYR A 86 -25.13 -6.24 14.66
N CYS A 87 -24.29 -6.42 13.64
CA CYS A 87 -22.89 -5.98 13.69
C CYS A 87 -22.71 -4.47 13.93
N TYR A 88 -23.37 -3.60 13.15
CA TYR A 88 -23.28 -2.17 13.43
C TYR A 88 -23.99 -1.78 14.73
N PRO A 89 -25.24 -2.22 15.01
CA PRO A 89 -25.91 -1.90 16.26
C PRO A 89 -25.10 -2.24 17.52
N VAL A 90 -24.57 -3.46 17.64
CA VAL A 90 -23.83 -3.89 18.84
C VAL A 90 -22.55 -3.07 19.04
N ARG A 91 -21.86 -2.75 17.94
CA ARG A 91 -20.61 -1.98 17.99
C ARG A 91 -20.86 -0.53 18.35
N MET A 92 -21.80 0.13 17.67
CA MET A 92 -22.07 1.54 17.91
C MET A 92 -22.67 1.75 19.30
N ARG A 93 -23.61 0.90 19.74
CA ARG A 93 -24.17 0.96 21.09
C ARG A 93 -23.09 0.89 22.16
N LYS A 94 -22.14 -0.06 22.04
CA LYS A 94 -21.04 -0.20 23.01
C LYS A 94 -20.16 1.05 23.11
N VAL A 95 -19.98 1.76 22.00
CA VAL A 95 -19.21 3.00 21.95
C VAL A 95 -19.95 4.13 22.67
N PHE A 96 -21.27 4.24 22.49
CA PHE A 96 -22.09 5.23 23.19
C PHE A 96 -22.21 4.94 24.70
N GLU A 97 -22.32 3.66 25.10
CA GLU A 97 -22.27 3.24 26.50
C GLU A 97 -20.97 3.72 27.16
N TYR A 98 -19.83 3.37 26.55
CA TYR A 98 -18.52 3.82 27.04
C TYR A 98 -18.39 5.35 27.05
N ALA A 99 -18.88 6.02 25.99
CA ALA A 99 -18.85 7.47 25.88
C ALA A 99 -19.61 8.14 27.04
N LYS A 100 -20.79 7.61 27.40
CA LYS A 100 -21.62 8.11 28.49
C LYS A 100 -20.94 7.95 29.85
N GLU A 101 -20.41 6.76 30.12
CA GLU A 101 -19.73 6.42 31.37
C GLU A 101 -18.49 7.29 31.61
N HIS A 102 -17.79 7.71 30.56
CA HIS A 102 -16.53 8.44 30.63
C HIS A 102 -16.63 9.93 30.28
N GLY A 103 -17.87 10.46 30.21
CA GLY A 103 -18.14 11.88 30.04
C GLY A 103 -17.70 12.47 28.69
N TYR A 104 -17.75 11.68 27.62
CA TYR A 104 -17.55 12.18 26.26
C TYR A 104 -18.78 12.97 25.81
N THR A 105 -18.55 14.06 25.07
CA THR A 105 -19.64 14.89 24.57
C THR A 105 -20.03 14.54 23.14
N HIS A 106 -19.13 13.90 22.39
CA HIS A 106 -19.34 13.53 21.00
C HIS A 106 -18.84 12.11 20.71
N VAL A 107 -19.50 11.44 19.76
CA VAL A 107 -19.09 10.14 19.24
C VAL A 107 -19.00 10.18 17.71
N THR A 108 -18.01 9.50 17.13
CA THR A 108 -17.91 9.22 15.69
C THR A 108 -17.33 7.83 15.43
N THR A 109 -17.17 7.43 14.16
CA THR A 109 -16.69 6.09 13.79
C THR A 109 -15.90 6.06 12.49
N SER A 110 -14.79 5.31 12.46
CA SER A 110 -14.03 5.04 11.23
C SER A 110 -14.82 4.23 10.20
N LEU A 111 -15.99 3.69 10.54
CA LEU A 111 -16.85 3.00 9.59
C LEU A 111 -17.43 3.93 8.52
N LEU A 112 -17.46 5.25 8.77
CA LEU A 112 -17.88 6.27 7.80
C LEU A 112 -16.84 6.54 6.70
N TYR A 113 -15.66 5.91 6.76
CA TYR A 113 -14.59 6.04 5.77
C TYR A 113 -14.75 5.11 4.56
N SER A 114 -15.21 3.88 4.79
CA SER A 114 -15.17 2.84 3.76
C SER A 114 -16.38 2.95 2.84
N ILE A 115 -16.14 3.06 1.53
CA ILE A 115 -17.19 3.09 0.50
C ILE A 115 -18.09 1.83 0.53
N TYR A 116 -17.59 0.72 1.07
CA TYR A 116 -18.27 -0.57 1.14
C TYR A 116 -19.22 -0.72 2.35
N GLN A 117 -19.18 0.21 3.31
CA GLN A 117 -20.08 0.16 4.46
C GLN A 117 -21.46 0.70 4.09
N LYS A 118 -22.49 0.28 4.83
CA LYS A 118 -23.86 0.80 4.63
C LYS A 118 -23.99 2.18 5.28
N HIS A 119 -23.43 3.19 4.62
CA HIS A 119 -23.24 4.55 5.15
C HIS A 119 -24.52 5.19 5.68
N GLU A 120 -25.62 5.13 4.93
CA GLU A 120 -26.91 5.71 5.38
C GLU A 120 -27.48 4.99 6.61
N PHE A 121 -27.27 3.68 6.72
CA PHE A 121 -27.66 2.96 7.93
C PHE A 121 -26.78 3.35 9.13
N LEU A 122 -25.47 3.49 8.93
CA LEU A 122 -24.55 3.97 9.97
C LEU A 122 -24.93 5.36 10.47
N LYS A 123 -25.24 6.29 9.56
CA LYS A 123 -25.75 7.62 9.92
C LYS A 123 -26.99 7.52 10.78
N LYS A 124 -27.98 6.72 10.33
CA LYS A 124 -29.24 6.53 11.03
C LYS A 124 -29.02 6.01 12.46
N ILE A 125 -28.32 4.88 12.63
CA ILE A 125 -28.14 4.26 13.95
C ILE A 125 -27.30 5.13 14.90
N MET A 126 -26.31 5.87 14.37
CA MET A 126 -25.51 6.80 15.17
C MET A 126 -26.34 7.99 15.65
N SER A 127 -27.25 8.51 14.83
CA SER A 127 -28.21 9.55 15.23
C SER A 127 -29.19 9.04 16.28
N GLU A 128 -29.75 7.84 16.11
CA GLU A 128 -30.66 7.24 17.10
C GLU A 128 -29.98 7.04 18.47
N LEU A 129 -28.74 6.53 18.47
CA LEU A 129 -27.95 6.36 19.70
C LEU A 129 -27.52 7.70 20.31
N ALA A 130 -27.25 8.72 19.49
CA ALA A 130 -26.94 10.06 19.97
C ALA A 130 -28.10 10.66 20.78
N GLU A 131 -29.32 10.53 20.27
CA GLU A 131 -30.54 10.93 20.98
C GLU A 131 -30.75 10.10 22.25
N GLU A 132 -30.63 8.77 22.16
CA GLU A 132 -30.84 7.85 23.29
C GLU A 132 -29.89 8.13 24.47
N PHE A 133 -28.60 8.36 24.19
CA PHE A 133 -27.58 8.55 25.23
C PHE A 133 -27.37 10.03 25.61
N GLY A 134 -27.94 10.97 24.87
CA GLY A 134 -27.71 12.40 25.04
C GLY A 134 -26.26 12.79 24.78
N ILE A 135 -25.68 12.28 23.68
CA ILE A 135 -24.30 12.52 23.24
C ILE A 135 -24.35 12.93 21.78
N GLU A 136 -23.62 13.97 21.37
CA GLU A 136 -23.70 14.44 19.98
C GLU A 136 -23.02 13.47 18.99
N PHE A 137 -23.68 13.17 17.87
CA PHE A 137 -23.05 12.44 16.78
C PHE A 137 -22.22 13.40 15.91
N TYR A 138 -20.90 13.30 15.99
CA TYR A 138 -20.01 14.00 15.06
C TYR A 138 -20.01 13.26 13.72
N TYR A 139 -20.88 13.71 12.81
CA TYR A 139 -20.96 13.19 11.45
C TYR A 139 -19.97 13.88 10.51
N GLU A 140 -19.20 13.07 9.80
CA GLU A 140 -18.41 13.50 8.65
C GLU A 140 -18.36 12.38 7.61
N ASP A 141 -18.49 12.76 6.33
CA ASP A 141 -18.38 11.80 5.22
C ASP A 141 -16.90 11.60 4.84
N PHE A 142 -16.23 10.68 5.55
CA PHE A 142 -14.83 10.38 5.31
C PHE A 142 -14.57 9.58 4.01
N ARG A 143 -15.61 9.15 3.28
CA ARG A 143 -15.45 8.38 2.04
C ARG A 143 -14.70 9.16 0.97
N VAL A 144 -14.75 10.49 0.99
CA VAL A 144 -14.05 11.35 0.01
C VAL A 144 -12.54 11.08 0.01
N GLY A 145 -11.99 10.74 1.19
CA GLY A 145 -10.60 10.39 1.37
C GLY A 145 -10.26 8.92 1.18
N PHE A 146 -11.20 8.09 0.71
CA PHE A 146 -11.02 6.64 0.67
C PHE A 146 -9.71 6.23 0.00
N TRP A 147 -9.39 6.75 -1.18
CA TRP A 147 -8.15 6.36 -1.86
C TRP A 147 -6.90 6.99 -1.24
N ALA A 148 -6.99 8.23 -0.78
CA ALA A 148 -5.89 8.93 -0.12
C ALA A 148 -5.48 8.25 1.19
N GLY A 149 -6.45 7.83 2.01
CA GLY A 149 -6.20 7.08 3.25
C GLY A 149 -5.60 5.70 3.00
N HIS A 150 -6.00 5.00 1.93
CA HIS A 150 -5.41 3.71 1.56
C HIS A 150 -3.93 3.86 1.18
N GLU A 151 -3.59 4.88 0.39
CA GLU A 151 -2.19 5.13 0.02
C GLU A 151 -1.36 5.50 1.25
N LYS A 152 -1.88 6.32 2.16
CA LYS A 152 -1.20 6.65 3.43
C LYS A 152 -0.98 5.43 4.32
N ALA A 153 -1.99 4.58 4.47
CA ALA A 153 -1.86 3.36 5.27
C ALA A 153 -0.81 2.41 4.67
N LYS A 154 -0.75 2.32 3.33
CA LYS A 154 0.28 1.57 2.61
C LYS A 154 1.67 2.15 2.81
N ASP A 155 1.81 3.47 2.73
CA ASP A 155 3.07 4.19 2.94
C ASP A 155 3.59 4.04 4.38
N ALA A 156 2.68 3.95 5.34
CA ALA A 156 2.97 3.67 6.74
C ALA A 156 3.26 2.18 7.02
N GLY A 157 3.23 1.31 6.01
CA GLY A 157 3.51 -0.12 6.17
C GLY A 157 2.45 -0.89 6.96
N MET A 158 1.23 -0.35 7.08
CA MET A 158 0.18 -0.95 7.90
C MET A 158 -0.36 -2.26 7.32
N TYR A 159 -0.91 -3.11 8.19
CA TYR A 159 -1.65 -4.30 7.78
C TYR A 159 -2.97 -3.92 7.07
N LEU A 160 -2.95 -3.98 5.73
CA LEU A 160 -4.10 -3.70 4.87
C LEU A 160 -5.01 -4.91 4.76
N GLN A 161 -6.25 -4.77 5.20
CA GLN A 161 -7.17 -5.89 5.27
C GLN A 161 -7.90 -6.11 3.96
N LYS A 162 -8.25 -7.36 3.68
CA LYS A 162 -8.89 -7.76 2.41
C LYS A 162 -10.41 -7.77 2.46
N TYR A 163 -11.00 -7.72 3.66
CA TYR A 163 -12.44 -7.81 3.91
C TYR A 163 -12.84 -7.06 5.19
N CYS A 164 -14.13 -7.01 5.53
CA CYS A 164 -14.60 -6.24 6.69
C CYS A 164 -14.28 -6.87 8.05
N GLY A 165 -13.69 -8.07 8.06
CA GLY A 165 -13.37 -8.86 9.25
C GLY A 165 -14.38 -9.98 9.52
N CYS A 166 -15.58 -9.96 8.95
CA CYS A 166 -16.57 -11.01 9.22
C CYS A 166 -16.33 -12.27 8.34
N ILE A 167 -16.50 -13.47 8.91
CA ILE A 167 -16.38 -14.76 8.18
C ILE A 167 -17.19 -14.79 6.87
N TYR A 168 -18.39 -14.20 6.85
CA TYR A 168 -19.23 -14.16 5.65
C TYR A 168 -18.70 -13.21 4.57
N SER A 169 -17.87 -12.23 4.95
CA SER A 169 -17.21 -11.32 3.99
C SER A 169 -15.85 -11.84 3.51
N GLU A 170 -15.23 -12.76 4.24
CA GLU A 170 -13.98 -13.41 3.82
C GLU A 170 -14.22 -14.16 2.50
N ASN A 171 -15.30 -14.94 2.43
CA ASN A 171 -15.68 -15.71 1.25
C ASN A 171 -16.04 -14.85 0.02
N THR A 172 -16.45 -13.60 0.23
CA THR A 172 -16.86 -12.68 -0.85
C THR A 172 -15.80 -11.62 -1.16
N SER A 173 -14.59 -11.76 -0.60
CA SER A 173 -13.55 -10.72 -0.66
C SER A 173 -12.77 -10.71 -1.98
N ASP A 174 -12.95 -11.71 -2.86
CA ASP A 174 -12.31 -11.75 -4.17
C ASP A 174 -12.63 -10.47 -4.96
N PRO A 175 -11.61 -9.69 -5.38
CA PRO A 175 -11.81 -8.48 -6.17
C PRO A 175 -12.67 -8.67 -7.41
N LYS A 176 -12.69 -9.87 -8.01
CA LYS A 176 -13.50 -10.20 -9.18
C LYS A 176 -15.00 -10.24 -8.88
N ASN A 177 -15.37 -10.46 -7.62
CA ASN A 177 -16.76 -10.65 -7.18
C ASN A 177 -17.33 -9.42 -6.45
N GLN A 178 -16.53 -8.37 -6.24
CA GLN A 178 -16.98 -7.17 -5.54
C GLN A 178 -17.75 -6.23 -6.47
N ILE A 179 -19.05 -6.09 -6.24
CA ILE A 179 -19.86 -5.03 -6.83
C ILE A 179 -19.50 -3.72 -6.13
N LYS A 180 -19.03 -2.73 -6.90
CA LYS A 180 -18.76 -1.40 -6.33
C LYS A 180 -20.07 -0.78 -5.86
N PRO A 181 -20.13 -0.28 -4.61
CA PRO A 181 -21.31 0.38 -4.08
C PRO A 181 -21.61 1.67 -4.86
N LYS A 182 -22.90 1.97 -5.04
CA LYS A 182 -23.34 3.24 -5.64
C LYS A 182 -23.08 4.37 -4.65
N LEU A 183 -22.29 5.35 -5.07
CA LEU A 183 -22.02 6.58 -4.31
C LEU A 183 -23.08 7.65 -4.63
N PRO A 184 -23.23 8.69 -3.81
CA PRO A 184 -24.11 9.81 -4.10
C PRO A 184 -23.79 10.47 -5.46
N ASP A 185 -24.81 11.10 -6.06
CA ASP A 185 -24.60 11.86 -7.29
C ASP A 185 -23.67 13.06 -6.99
N ASN A 186 -22.73 13.35 -7.89
CA ASN A 186 -21.63 14.34 -7.72
C ASN A 186 -20.62 14.04 -6.59
N PHE A 187 -20.51 12.78 -6.16
CA PHE A 187 -19.48 12.39 -5.21
C PHE A 187 -18.08 12.39 -5.87
N GLU A 188 -17.18 13.23 -5.36
CA GLU A 188 -15.80 13.33 -5.81
C GLU A 188 -14.82 12.84 -4.74
N PHE A 189 -13.85 12.02 -5.16
CA PHE A 189 -12.76 11.60 -4.29
C PHE A 189 -11.67 12.68 -4.24
N GLU A 190 -11.03 12.81 -3.09
CA GLU A 190 -9.82 13.62 -3.00
C GLU A 190 -8.71 13.06 -3.89
N PRO A 191 -7.88 13.93 -4.50
CA PRO A 191 -6.72 13.50 -5.28
C PRO A 191 -5.77 12.62 -4.45
N VAL A 192 -5.40 11.47 -5.02
CA VAL A 192 -4.39 10.60 -4.40
C VAL A 192 -3.01 11.12 -4.76
N ILE A 193 -2.33 11.73 -3.79
CA ILE A 193 -0.90 12.03 -3.91
C ILE A 193 -0.16 10.72 -3.66
N ARG A 194 0.30 10.06 -4.73
CA ARG A 194 1.12 8.85 -4.61
C ARG A 194 2.50 9.23 -4.11
N SER A 195 2.95 8.57 -3.05
CA SER A 195 4.31 8.73 -2.57
C SER A 195 5.35 8.28 -3.60
N VAL A 196 4.99 7.31 -4.45
CA VAL A 196 5.84 6.78 -5.53
C VAL A 196 5.30 7.15 -6.90
N ILE A 197 6.14 7.81 -7.69
CA ILE A 197 5.84 8.19 -9.07
C ILE A 197 6.97 7.65 -9.96
N VAL A 198 6.63 6.87 -10.99
CA VAL A 198 7.58 6.46 -12.03
C VAL A 198 7.24 7.20 -13.33
N LYS A 199 8.22 7.89 -13.90
CA LYS A 199 8.09 8.61 -15.17
C LYS A 199 9.23 8.27 -16.11
N LYS A 200 8.93 8.22 -17.41
CA LYS A 200 9.95 8.21 -18.46
C LYS A 200 10.52 9.62 -18.60
N GLU A 201 11.83 9.76 -18.43
CA GLU A 201 12.52 11.03 -18.65
C GLU A 201 12.71 11.25 -20.15
N LYS A 202 12.26 12.41 -20.63
CA LYS A 202 12.32 12.77 -22.05
C LYS A 202 13.52 13.65 -22.37
N ASP A 203 13.85 14.55 -21.44
CA ASP A 203 14.81 15.62 -21.65
C ASP A 203 15.91 15.58 -20.59
N ASN A 204 17.10 16.10 -20.92
CA ASN A 204 18.22 16.25 -19.98
C ASN A 204 18.54 14.97 -19.18
N LYS A 205 18.61 13.81 -19.84
CA LYS A 205 18.92 12.51 -19.20
C LYS A 205 20.28 12.52 -18.50
N GLU A 206 21.22 13.33 -18.97
CA GLU A 206 22.59 13.48 -18.45
C GLU A 206 22.64 13.98 -17.00
N GLN A 207 21.60 14.67 -16.51
CA GLN A 207 21.53 15.12 -15.12
C GLN A 207 21.59 13.96 -14.10
N TYR A 208 21.33 12.73 -14.54
CA TYR A 208 21.33 11.54 -13.70
C TYR A 208 22.62 10.71 -13.81
N MET A 209 23.65 11.23 -14.50
CA MET A 209 24.90 10.50 -14.78
C MET A 209 25.55 9.97 -13.50
N ASP A 210 25.69 10.80 -12.47
CA ASP A 210 26.33 10.42 -11.20
C ASP A 210 25.66 9.20 -10.54
N LEU A 211 24.33 9.11 -10.61
CA LEU A 211 23.59 7.98 -10.07
C LEU A 211 23.74 6.74 -10.94
N LEU A 212 23.72 6.90 -12.27
CA LEU A 212 23.85 5.77 -13.20
C LEU A 212 25.25 5.12 -13.12
N LEU A 213 26.27 5.93 -12.80
CA LEU A 213 27.65 5.48 -12.59
C LEU A 213 27.80 4.55 -11.37
N GLU A 214 26.86 4.56 -10.43
CA GLU A 214 26.85 3.60 -9.31
C GLU A 214 26.62 2.15 -9.77
N ALA A 215 25.92 1.95 -10.90
CA ALA A 215 25.57 0.64 -11.43
C ALA A 215 26.41 0.22 -12.64
N ASP A 216 26.96 1.19 -13.38
CA ASP A 216 27.84 0.96 -14.52
C ASP A 216 29.00 1.97 -14.46
N PRO A 217 30.24 1.57 -14.16
CA PRO A 217 31.32 2.54 -13.95
C PRO A 217 31.80 3.23 -15.24
N SER A 218 31.31 2.83 -16.42
CA SER A 218 31.76 3.39 -17.70
C SER A 218 30.81 4.45 -18.23
N LYS A 219 31.18 5.72 -18.04
CA LYS A 219 30.45 6.87 -18.57
C LYS A 219 30.17 6.77 -20.07
N GLU A 220 31.13 6.31 -20.86
CA GLU A 220 31.00 6.17 -22.32
C GLU A 220 29.92 5.15 -22.70
N LEU A 221 29.86 4.02 -21.99
CA LEU A 221 28.78 3.03 -22.19
C LEU A 221 27.43 3.61 -21.78
N ILE A 222 27.37 4.37 -20.67
CA ILE A 222 26.15 5.05 -20.23
C ILE A 222 25.60 5.97 -21.29
N GLU A 223 26.43 6.85 -21.84
CA GLU A 223 26.03 7.79 -22.87
C GLU A 223 25.45 7.07 -24.09
N LYS A 224 26.07 5.96 -24.52
CA LYS A 224 25.61 5.16 -25.66
C LYS A 224 24.20 4.62 -25.46
N TYR A 225 23.91 4.02 -24.30
CA TYR A 225 22.56 3.49 -24.05
C TYR A 225 21.56 4.55 -23.59
N LEU A 226 21.97 5.70 -23.05
CA LEU A 226 21.05 6.81 -22.75
C LEU A 226 20.53 7.49 -24.03
N ASN A 227 21.37 7.55 -25.06
CA ASN A 227 21.02 8.12 -26.37
C ASN A 227 19.92 7.33 -27.08
N THR A 228 19.95 6.00 -26.97
CA THR A 228 19.03 5.10 -27.68
C THR A 228 17.93 4.52 -26.78
N GLY A 229 18.15 4.52 -25.47
CA GLY A 229 17.29 3.89 -24.48
C GLY A 229 16.30 4.85 -23.83
N ASP A 230 15.37 4.23 -23.14
CA ASP A 230 14.36 4.90 -22.32
C ASP A 230 14.84 4.94 -20.86
N LEU A 231 15.11 6.14 -20.35
CA LEU A 231 15.41 6.36 -18.94
C LEU A 231 14.11 6.53 -18.16
N PHE A 232 13.96 5.80 -17.06
CA PHE A 232 12.86 5.92 -16.12
C PHE A 232 13.36 6.36 -14.75
N VAL A 233 12.61 7.27 -14.14
CA VAL A 233 12.89 7.86 -12.84
C VAL A 233 11.74 7.53 -11.90
N LEU A 234 12.03 6.78 -10.85
CA LEU A 234 11.14 6.53 -9.73
C LEU A 234 11.46 7.54 -8.64
N ARG A 235 10.50 8.41 -8.33
CA ARG A 235 10.57 9.37 -7.23
C ARG A 235 9.76 8.87 -6.03
N TYR A 236 10.32 8.98 -4.84
CA TYR A 236 9.62 8.80 -3.57
C TYR A 236 9.56 10.14 -2.83
N LYS A 237 8.35 10.66 -2.60
CA LYS A 237 8.13 11.99 -1.99
C LYS A 237 8.97 13.09 -2.67
N GLU A 238 8.88 13.16 -4.00
CA GLU A 238 9.62 14.06 -4.91
C GLU A 238 11.13 13.78 -5.08
N GLU A 239 11.75 12.99 -4.19
CA GLU A 239 13.16 12.64 -4.28
C GLU A 239 13.42 11.47 -5.22
N VAL A 240 14.50 11.51 -6.00
CA VAL A 240 14.90 10.39 -6.86
C VAL A 240 15.28 9.19 -5.99
N ALA A 241 14.55 8.09 -6.14
CA ALA A 241 14.76 6.87 -5.35
C ALA A 241 15.33 5.72 -6.17
N CYS A 242 14.96 5.59 -7.45
CA CYS A 242 15.50 4.58 -8.34
C CYS A 242 15.49 5.04 -9.80
N LEU A 243 16.53 4.69 -10.55
CA LEU A 243 16.64 4.91 -11.98
C LEU A 243 16.74 3.58 -12.70
N ALA A 244 16.25 3.52 -13.94
CA ALA A 244 16.47 2.39 -14.82
C ALA A 244 16.52 2.82 -16.29
N VAL A 245 17.37 2.18 -17.08
CA VAL A 245 17.45 2.39 -18.53
C VAL A 245 17.08 1.10 -19.25
N VAL A 246 16.14 1.19 -20.18
CA VAL A 246 15.73 0.06 -21.03
C VAL A 246 16.04 0.36 -22.49
N VAL A 247 16.68 -0.59 -23.17
CA VAL A 247 17.03 -0.48 -24.59
C VAL A 247 16.30 -1.54 -25.42
N LYS A 248 16.01 -1.22 -26.68
CA LYS A 248 15.53 -2.20 -27.66
C LYS A 248 16.71 -3.08 -28.09
N VAL A 249 16.52 -4.40 -28.04
CA VAL A 249 17.46 -5.36 -28.64
C VAL A 249 16.98 -5.73 -30.05
N ASP A 250 15.72 -6.17 -30.14
CA ASP A 250 15.04 -6.47 -31.40
C ASP A 250 13.52 -6.21 -31.26
N ASP A 251 12.69 -6.67 -32.19
CA ASP A 251 11.24 -6.45 -32.15
C ASP A 251 10.51 -7.25 -31.06
N ASN A 252 11.16 -8.28 -30.50
CA ASN A 252 10.61 -9.16 -29.48
C ASN A 252 11.27 -9.00 -28.10
N ILE A 253 12.51 -8.48 -28.04
CA ILE A 253 13.34 -8.42 -26.83
C ILE A 253 13.74 -6.98 -26.51
N CYS A 254 13.60 -6.61 -25.24
CA CYS A 254 14.23 -5.43 -24.65
C CYS A 254 15.22 -5.83 -23.55
N GLU A 255 16.20 -4.98 -23.27
CA GLU A 255 17.21 -5.19 -22.22
C GLU A 255 17.07 -4.12 -21.14
N LEU A 256 16.98 -4.54 -19.88
CA LEU A 256 17.21 -3.67 -18.73
C LEU A 256 18.71 -3.45 -18.61
N LYS A 257 19.19 -2.30 -19.10
CA LYS A 257 20.62 -2.04 -19.29
C LYS A 257 21.31 -1.51 -18.05
N ASN A 258 20.63 -0.65 -17.31
CA ASN A 258 21.11 -0.10 -16.06
C ASN A 258 19.93 0.00 -15.09
N ILE A 259 20.15 -0.30 -13.81
CA ILE A 259 19.21 -0.04 -12.72
C ILE A 259 19.98 0.29 -11.46
N VAL A 260 19.62 1.39 -10.82
CA VAL A 260 20.23 1.84 -9.56
C VAL A 260 19.13 2.27 -8.60
N THR A 261 19.25 1.87 -7.33
CA THR A 261 18.46 2.44 -6.23
C THR A 261 19.42 3.27 -5.37
N VAL A 262 19.09 4.56 -5.21
CA VAL A 262 19.90 5.52 -4.45
C VAL A 262 20.12 4.98 -3.03
N GLU A 263 21.35 5.09 -2.52
CA GLU A 263 21.82 4.43 -1.30
C GLU A 263 20.84 4.52 -0.11
N LYS A 264 20.38 5.73 0.23
CA LYS A 264 19.44 5.97 1.33
C LYS A 264 18.07 5.28 1.19
N PHE A 265 17.73 4.86 -0.02
CA PHE A 265 16.48 4.19 -0.38
C PHE A 265 16.64 2.70 -0.70
N ARG A 266 17.86 2.14 -0.61
CA ARG A 266 18.10 0.70 -0.79
C ARG A 266 17.36 -0.14 0.26
N VAL A 267 17.10 -1.41 -0.06
CA VAL A 267 16.38 -2.38 0.79
C VAL A 267 14.89 -2.03 1.06
N ARG A 268 14.37 -0.92 0.52
CA ARG A 268 12.94 -0.54 0.62
C ARG A 268 12.07 -1.06 -0.53
N GLY A 269 12.66 -1.85 -1.43
CA GLY A 269 11.95 -2.50 -2.54
C GLY A 269 11.71 -1.62 -3.78
N PHE A 270 12.30 -0.42 -3.88
CA PHE A 270 12.11 0.45 -5.06
C PHE A 270 12.64 -0.16 -6.36
N GLY A 271 13.78 -0.85 -6.35
CA GLY A 271 14.25 -1.61 -7.52
C GLY A 271 13.25 -2.67 -7.99
N LYS A 272 12.62 -3.39 -7.06
CA LYS A 272 11.52 -4.32 -7.36
C LYS A 272 10.30 -3.60 -7.96
N GLN A 273 9.91 -2.44 -7.40
CA GLN A 273 8.81 -1.65 -7.94
C GLN A 273 9.10 -1.14 -9.35
N MET A 274 10.33 -0.68 -9.60
CA MET A 274 10.80 -0.26 -10.93
C MET A 274 10.72 -1.41 -11.92
N ILE A 275 11.30 -2.58 -11.62
CA ILE A 275 11.25 -3.75 -12.52
C ILE A 275 9.81 -4.19 -12.81
N LYS A 276 8.94 -4.19 -11.79
CA LYS A 276 7.52 -4.50 -11.99
C LYS A 276 6.86 -3.50 -12.95
N TYR A 277 7.06 -2.20 -12.72
CA TYR A 277 6.53 -1.14 -13.58
C TYR A 277 7.01 -1.31 -15.03
N LEU A 278 8.32 -1.50 -15.23
CA LEU A 278 8.92 -1.70 -16.56
C LEU A 278 8.35 -2.94 -17.24
N SER A 279 8.21 -4.05 -16.52
CA SER A 279 7.60 -5.27 -17.07
C SER A 279 6.16 -5.03 -17.55
N ASP A 280 5.37 -4.29 -16.75
CA ASP A 280 3.97 -4.00 -17.05
C ASP A 280 3.79 -3.06 -18.27
N ILE A 281 4.70 -2.12 -18.51
CA ILE A 281 4.65 -1.25 -19.70
C ILE A 281 5.21 -1.94 -20.96
N TYR A 282 6.30 -2.69 -20.82
CA TYR A 282 7.01 -3.24 -21.98
C TYR A 282 6.38 -4.52 -22.53
N LYS A 283 5.57 -5.25 -21.73
CA LYS A 283 4.80 -6.41 -22.23
C LYS A 283 3.85 -6.10 -23.38
N ILE A 284 3.46 -4.82 -23.54
CA ILE A 284 2.63 -4.37 -24.65
C ILE A 284 3.36 -4.53 -25.98
N LYS A 285 4.68 -4.27 -25.99
CA LYS A 285 5.51 -4.25 -27.21
C LYS A 285 6.40 -5.48 -27.36
N TYR A 286 6.99 -5.94 -26.27
CA TYR A 286 7.99 -7.01 -26.27
C TYR A 286 7.43 -8.28 -25.64
N ASN A 287 7.95 -9.43 -26.06
CA ASN A 287 7.60 -10.72 -25.48
C ASN A 287 8.51 -11.03 -24.28
N LYS A 288 9.74 -10.52 -24.29
CA LYS A 288 10.78 -10.86 -23.32
C LYS A 288 11.58 -9.63 -22.91
N MET A 289 12.06 -9.65 -21.67
CA MET A 289 13.05 -8.70 -21.15
C MET A 289 14.29 -9.48 -20.70
N ILE A 290 15.47 -9.04 -21.09
CA ILE A 290 16.75 -9.59 -20.60
C ILE A 290 17.43 -8.62 -19.65
N VAL A 291 18.28 -9.13 -18.78
CA VAL A 291 19.17 -8.35 -17.93
C VAL A 291 20.54 -9.01 -17.89
N GLY A 292 21.60 -8.21 -18.08
CA GLY A 292 22.98 -8.62 -17.86
C GLY A 292 23.39 -8.26 -16.42
N THR A 293 24.00 -9.18 -15.71
CA THR A 293 24.38 -8.96 -14.32
C THR A 293 25.62 -9.74 -13.88
N THR A 294 26.17 -9.35 -12.73
CA THR A 294 27.24 -10.02 -11.99
C THR A 294 26.67 -11.15 -11.11
N GLU A 295 27.53 -12.05 -10.65
CA GLU A 295 27.10 -13.27 -9.93
C GLU A 295 26.29 -12.97 -8.65
N ASN A 296 26.71 -12.01 -7.83
CA ASN A 296 26.03 -11.73 -6.56
C ASN A 296 24.64 -11.12 -6.73
N ASN A 297 24.37 -10.52 -7.88
CA ASN A 297 23.10 -9.86 -8.16
C ASN A 297 22.05 -10.82 -8.76
N ILE A 298 22.45 -12.02 -9.21
CA ILE A 298 21.54 -13.02 -9.77
C ILE A 298 20.33 -13.31 -8.86
N PRO A 299 20.47 -13.54 -7.53
CA PRO A 299 19.34 -13.84 -6.66
C PRO A 299 18.28 -12.72 -6.61
N PHE A 300 18.69 -11.46 -6.77
CA PHE A 300 17.74 -10.35 -6.83
C PHE A 300 16.87 -10.41 -8.08
N TYR A 301 17.48 -10.61 -9.25
CA TYR A 301 16.78 -10.66 -10.54
C TYR A 301 15.91 -11.91 -10.69
N VAL A 302 16.37 -13.07 -10.20
CA VAL A 302 15.57 -14.30 -10.16
C VAL A 302 14.29 -14.09 -9.34
N LYS A 303 14.38 -13.42 -8.17
CA LYS A 303 13.20 -13.05 -7.37
C LYS A 303 12.24 -12.10 -8.07
N GLN A 304 12.70 -11.36 -9.09
CA GLN A 304 11.84 -10.50 -9.93
C GLN A 304 11.32 -11.22 -11.19
N GLY A 305 11.64 -12.51 -11.35
CA GLY A 305 11.17 -13.37 -12.44
C GLY A 305 12.06 -13.33 -13.69
N PHE A 306 13.32 -12.90 -13.57
CA PHE A 306 14.36 -13.25 -14.54
C PHE A 306 14.95 -14.61 -14.15
N ASP A 307 14.16 -15.66 -14.31
CA ASP A 307 14.39 -16.99 -13.72
C ASP A 307 15.04 -17.99 -14.69
N LYS A 308 15.22 -17.61 -15.96
CA LYS A 308 15.87 -18.43 -16.99
C LYS A 308 17.21 -17.84 -17.38
N HIS A 309 18.27 -18.65 -17.32
CA HIS A 309 19.55 -18.30 -17.95
C HIS A 309 19.36 -18.15 -19.46
N PHE A 310 19.95 -17.11 -20.04
CA PHE A 310 19.85 -16.81 -21.47
C PHE A 310 21.18 -17.02 -22.19
N LYS A 311 22.26 -16.42 -21.69
CA LYS A 311 23.62 -16.59 -22.20
C LYS A 311 24.64 -16.07 -21.19
N THR A 312 25.92 -16.39 -21.40
CA THR A 312 27.04 -15.77 -20.69
C THR A 312 27.99 -15.15 -21.70
N VAL A 313 28.39 -13.91 -21.47
CA VAL A 313 29.43 -13.25 -22.27
C VAL A 313 30.73 -13.33 -21.48
N LYS A 314 31.66 -14.17 -21.95
CA LYS A 314 32.95 -14.37 -21.31
C LYS A 314 33.81 -13.11 -21.42
N ASN A 315 34.56 -12.80 -20.37
CA ASN A 315 35.46 -11.65 -20.27
C ASN A 315 34.82 -10.26 -20.48
N PHE A 316 33.48 -10.16 -20.44
CA PHE A 316 32.78 -8.90 -20.68
C PHE A 316 33.34 -7.75 -19.84
N PHE A 317 33.53 -7.96 -18.54
CA PHE A 317 33.98 -6.88 -17.66
C PHE A 317 35.45 -6.51 -17.89
N VAL A 318 36.28 -7.50 -18.26
CA VAL A 318 37.71 -7.28 -18.57
C VAL A 318 37.86 -6.51 -19.88
N ASP A 319 36.99 -6.77 -20.86
CA ASP A 319 37.06 -6.18 -22.19
C ASP A 319 36.45 -4.76 -22.26
N ASN A 320 35.62 -4.38 -21.28
CA ASN A 320 34.83 -3.14 -21.32
C ASN A 320 35.15 -2.12 -20.21
N TYR A 321 35.96 -2.49 -19.21
CA TYR A 321 36.31 -1.61 -18.09
C TYR A 321 37.80 -1.60 -17.82
N ASP A 322 38.34 -0.41 -17.52
CA ASP A 322 39.72 -0.26 -17.09
C ASP A 322 39.86 -0.71 -15.63
N GLY A 323 40.72 -1.71 -15.39
CA GLY A 323 41.01 -2.24 -14.06
C GLY A 323 40.18 -3.45 -13.65
N GLU A 324 40.48 -4.01 -12.48
CA GLU A 324 39.75 -5.16 -11.96
C GLU A 324 38.45 -4.72 -11.28
N LEU A 325 37.32 -5.25 -11.76
CA LEU A 325 36.01 -5.00 -11.18
C LEU A 325 35.66 -6.10 -10.18
N PHE A 326 35.24 -5.70 -8.99
CA PHE A 326 34.81 -6.61 -7.92
C PHE A 326 33.35 -6.35 -7.55
N ASP A 327 32.61 -7.44 -7.36
CA ASP A 327 31.28 -7.44 -6.73
C ASP A 327 31.42 -8.24 -5.43
N GLY A 328 31.42 -7.53 -4.30
CA GLY A 328 31.83 -8.11 -3.02
C GLY A 328 33.26 -8.67 -3.09
N ASP A 329 33.43 -9.93 -2.71
CA ASP A 329 34.73 -10.63 -2.75
C ASP A 329 35.02 -11.30 -4.11
N LEU A 330 34.08 -11.23 -5.07
CA LEU A 330 34.20 -11.89 -6.37
C LEU A 330 34.74 -10.94 -7.43
N LYS A 331 35.79 -11.39 -8.13
CA LYS A 331 36.27 -10.73 -9.34
C LYS A 331 35.28 -10.96 -10.48
N CYS A 332 34.74 -9.87 -11.02
CA CYS A 332 33.82 -9.91 -12.15
C CYS A 332 34.61 -10.03 -13.46
N SER A 333 34.56 -11.20 -14.10
CA SER A 333 35.09 -11.37 -15.46
C SER A 333 33.98 -11.48 -16.50
N ASP A 334 32.94 -12.25 -16.20
CA ASP A 334 31.88 -12.62 -17.15
C ASP A 334 30.58 -11.90 -16.85
N MET A 335 29.79 -11.62 -17.89
CA MET A 335 28.43 -11.09 -17.75
C MET A 335 27.40 -12.19 -17.96
N TYR A 336 26.52 -12.37 -16.97
CA TYR A 336 25.47 -13.39 -16.97
C TYR A 336 24.14 -12.77 -17.39
N TYR A 337 23.56 -13.27 -18.46
CA TYR A 337 22.26 -12.82 -18.94
C TYR A 337 21.15 -13.76 -18.47
N TYR A 338 20.12 -13.17 -17.86
CA TYR A 338 18.88 -13.84 -17.51
C TYR A 338 17.71 -13.22 -18.27
N ILE A 339 16.66 -14.01 -18.49
CA ILE A 339 15.50 -13.62 -19.26
C ILE A 339 14.21 -13.79 -18.45
N LYS A 340 13.31 -12.82 -18.65
CA LYS A 340 11.96 -12.76 -18.10
C LYS A 340 10.96 -12.75 -19.24
N ASP A 341 10.01 -13.69 -19.23
CA ASP A 341 8.85 -13.63 -20.11
C ASP A 341 7.91 -12.50 -19.62
N LEU A 342 7.47 -11.65 -20.55
CA LEU A 342 6.61 -10.49 -20.26
C LEU A 342 5.12 -10.76 -20.55
N LYS A 343 4.83 -11.72 -21.41
CA LYS A 343 3.48 -12.09 -21.87
C LYS A 343 3.02 -13.43 -21.32
#